data_AF-A0A523PE56-F1
#
_entry.id   AF-A0A523PE56-F1
#
_cell.length_a   1.000
_cell.length_b   1.000
_cell.length_c   1.000
_cell.angle_alpha   90.00
_cell.angle_beta   90.00
_cell.angle_gamma   90.00
#
_symmetry.space_group_name_H-M   'P 1'
#
loop_
_entity.id
_entity.type
_entity.pdbx_description
1 polymer ?
#
loop_
_entity_poly.entity_id
_entity_poly.type
_entity_poly.pdbx_seq_one_letter_code
_entity_poly.pdbx_strand_id
1 'polypeptide(L)'
;MMPKLQTPLFSRQRGFSLVEVLVALFVLSIGLLGLAGLQTAGLRLNHQSYQRTQATLNTYDIIDRIRANPGAMAAGVYDNIDLSPNPSAADCMVPPACTTAEMADYDIGQWKDSLTKLLSQGQGGICRGTLTLSPYACVVNPGATLFTVGITWVEHDLNMNLTVEAQL
;
A
#
# COMPACT_ATOMS: atom_id res chain seq x y z
N MET A 1 -82.93 6.26 -35.07
CA MET A 1 -81.66 5.64 -34.62
C MET A 1 -80.77 6.78 -34.11
N MET A 2 -80.68 6.99 -32.80
CA MET A 2 -79.94 8.10 -32.18
C MET A 2 -78.55 7.63 -31.72
N PRO A 3 -77.46 8.39 -31.97
CA PRO A 3 -76.14 8.05 -31.48
C PRO A 3 -76.01 8.47 -30.00
N LYS A 4 -75.46 7.58 -29.16
CA LYS A 4 -75.08 7.92 -27.79
C LYS A 4 -73.81 8.78 -27.83
N LEU A 5 -73.91 10.03 -27.37
CA LEU A 5 -72.76 10.89 -27.10
C LEU A 5 -71.95 10.31 -25.93
N GLN A 6 -70.75 9.80 -26.22
CA GLN A 6 -69.78 9.42 -25.19
C GLN A 6 -69.10 10.69 -24.69
N THR A 7 -69.41 11.10 -23.47
CA THR A 7 -68.76 12.22 -22.79
C THR A 7 -67.33 11.83 -22.41
N PRO A 8 -66.29 12.56 -22.87
CA PRO A 8 -64.93 12.29 -22.44
C PRO A 8 -64.80 12.66 -20.96
N LEU A 9 -64.41 11.69 -20.13
CA LEU A 9 -64.00 11.96 -18.75
C LEU A 9 -62.69 12.74 -18.80
N PHE A 10 -62.75 14.06 -18.66
CA PHE A 10 -61.55 14.88 -18.44
C PHE A 10 -60.93 14.46 -17.11
N SER A 11 -59.88 13.64 -17.18
CA SER A 11 -59.03 13.34 -16.04
C SER A 11 -58.41 14.64 -15.55
N ARG A 12 -58.72 15.02 -14.29
CA ARG A 12 -58.20 16.23 -13.66
C ARG A 12 -56.70 16.01 -13.42
N GLN A 13 -55.87 16.55 -14.31
CA GLN A 13 -54.42 16.49 -14.19
C GLN A 13 -54.02 17.20 -12.89
N ARG A 14 -53.70 16.44 -11.84
CA ARG A 14 -53.10 16.96 -10.61
C ARG A 14 -51.64 17.28 -10.95
N GLY A 15 -51.39 18.50 -11.40
CA GLY A 15 -50.03 18.99 -11.60
C GLY A 15 -49.24 18.94 -10.29
N PHE A 16 -47.93 18.66 -10.39
CA PHE A 16 -47.02 18.72 -9.25
C PHE A 16 -47.03 20.13 -8.63
N SER A 17 -47.11 20.19 -7.30
CA SER A 17 -46.89 21.45 -6.58
C SER A 17 -45.41 21.82 -6.64
N LEU A 18 -45.08 23.12 -6.71
CA LEU A 18 -43.69 23.60 -6.62
C LEU A 18 -42.99 23.12 -5.34
N VAL A 19 -43.77 22.92 -4.27
CA VAL A 19 -43.30 22.36 -3.00
C VAL A 19 -42.86 20.90 -3.14
N GLU A 20 -43.54 20.10 -3.97
CA GLU A 20 -43.25 18.68 -4.16
C GLU A 20 -41.91 18.47 -4.87
N VAL A 21 -41.62 19.28 -5.90
CA VAL A 21 -40.32 19.29 -6.58
C VAL A 21 -39.20 19.71 -5.63
N LEU A 22 -39.44 20.73 -4.79
CA LEU A 22 -38.46 21.21 -3.82
C LEU A 22 -38.11 20.13 -2.78
N VAL A 23 -39.12 19.42 -2.26
CA VAL A 23 -38.92 18.30 -1.35
C VAL A 23 -38.17 17.15 -2.03
N ALA A 24 -38.52 16.81 -3.27
CA ALA A 24 -37.82 15.77 -4.03
C ALA A 24 -36.33 16.11 -4.23
N LEU A 25 -36.01 17.36 -4.60
CA LEU A 25 -34.63 17.83 -4.74
C LEU A 25 -33.88 17.86 -3.41
N PHE A 26 -34.55 18.21 -2.30
CA PHE A 26 -33.97 18.19 -0.98
C PHE A 26 -33.56 16.77 -0.55
N VAL A 27 -34.47 15.79 -0.67
CA VAL A 27 -34.20 14.39 -0.36
C VAL A 27 -33.09 13.83 -1.27
N LEU A 28 -33.15 14.13 -2.58
CA LEU A 28 -32.12 13.73 -3.53
C LEU A 28 -30.75 14.28 -3.15
N SER A 29 -30.68 15.54 -2.74
CA SER A 29 -29.42 16.19 -2.34
C SER A 29 -28.80 15.49 -1.12
N ILE A 30 -29.61 15.13 -0.11
CA ILE A 30 -29.13 14.37 1.05
C ILE A 30 -28.62 12.98 0.61
N GLY A 31 -29.35 12.31 -0.27
CA GLY A 31 -28.95 11.00 -0.81
C GLY A 31 -27.60 11.05 -1.54
N LEU A 32 -27.38 12.08 -2.37
CA LEU A 32 -26.13 12.27 -3.10
C LEU A 32 -24.96 12.61 -2.16
N LEU A 33 -25.18 13.38 -1.10
CA LEU A 33 -24.15 13.63 -0.08
C LEU A 33 -23.75 12.34 0.65
N GLY A 34 -24.74 11.48 0.96
CA GLY A 34 -24.47 10.16 1.53
C GLY A 34 -23.63 9.28 0.60
N LEU A 35 -23.96 9.24 -0.70
CA LEU A 35 -23.21 8.50 -1.71
C LEU A 35 -21.76 9.02 -1.84
N ALA A 36 -21.56 10.34 -1.87
CA ALA A 36 -20.23 10.94 -1.93
C ALA A 36 -19.36 10.57 -0.70
N GLY A 37 -19.96 10.54 0.50
CA GLY A 37 -19.30 10.07 1.70
C GLY A 37 -18.85 8.61 1.61
N LEU A 38 -19.71 7.73 1.09
CA LEU A 38 -19.37 6.32 0.88
C LEU A 38 -18.27 6.14 -0.19
N GLN A 39 -18.29 6.94 -1.26
CA GLN A 39 -17.28 6.88 -2.32
C GLN A 39 -15.89 7.27 -1.79
N THR A 40 -15.81 8.36 -1.01
CA THR A 40 -14.54 8.80 -0.41
C THR A 40 -14.00 7.79 0.60
N ALA A 41 -14.87 7.22 1.44
CA ALA A 41 -14.50 6.13 2.35
C ALA A 41 -14.00 4.89 1.59
N GLY A 42 -14.66 4.52 0.50
CA GLY A 42 -14.24 3.41 -0.35
C GLY A 42 -12.86 3.63 -0.97
N LEU A 43 -12.60 4.82 -1.53
CA LEU A 43 -11.28 5.18 -2.06
C LEU A 43 -10.19 5.10 -1.00
N ARG A 44 -10.49 5.59 0.21
CA ARG A 44 -9.57 5.49 1.35
C ARG A 44 -9.22 4.03 1.64
N LEU A 45 -10.19 3.17 1.87
CA LEU A 45 -9.95 1.75 2.17
C LEU A 45 -9.15 1.02 1.06
N ASN A 46 -9.41 1.37 -0.20
CA ASN A 46 -8.65 0.85 -1.33
C ASN A 46 -7.18 1.29 -1.27
N HIS A 47 -6.92 2.55 -0.98
CA HIS A 47 -5.55 3.07 -0.86
C HIS A 47 -4.78 2.38 0.28
N GLN A 48 -5.42 2.18 1.44
CA GLN A 48 -4.82 1.48 2.58
C GLN A 48 -4.47 0.02 2.21
N SER A 49 -5.39 -0.66 1.54
CA SER A 49 -5.19 -2.04 1.07
C SER A 49 -4.07 -2.13 0.04
N TYR A 50 -3.98 -1.14 -0.86
CA TYR A 50 -2.92 -1.04 -1.85
C TYR A 50 -1.55 -0.89 -1.19
N GLN A 51 -1.38 0.03 -0.23
CA GLN A 51 -0.10 0.23 0.46
C GLN A 51 0.36 -1.02 1.21
N ARG A 52 -0.55 -1.71 1.92
CA ARG A 52 -0.24 -2.99 2.59
C ARG A 52 0.19 -4.07 1.61
N THR A 53 -0.45 -4.14 0.45
CA THR A 53 -0.09 -5.08 -0.61
C THR A 53 1.29 -4.76 -1.16
N GLN A 54 1.58 -3.49 -1.46
CA GLN A 54 2.90 -3.05 -1.93
C GLN A 54 4.00 -3.35 -0.90
N ALA A 55 3.78 -3.08 0.39
CA ALA A 55 4.73 -3.42 1.44
C ALA A 55 5.00 -4.93 1.51
N THR A 56 3.96 -5.75 1.39
CA THR A 56 4.11 -7.21 1.39
C THR A 56 4.90 -7.71 0.19
N LEU A 57 4.55 -7.28 -1.02
CA LEU A 57 5.25 -7.65 -2.25
C LEU A 57 6.72 -7.21 -2.21
N ASN A 58 6.98 -5.99 -1.73
CA ASN A 58 8.33 -5.45 -1.67
C ASN A 58 9.18 -6.12 -0.57
N THR A 59 8.56 -6.65 0.49
CA THR A 59 9.23 -7.52 1.46
C THR A 59 9.68 -8.83 0.83
N TYR A 60 8.81 -9.49 0.05
CA TYR A 60 9.19 -10.73 -0.63
C TYR A 60 10.25 -10.49 -1.72
N ASP A 61 10.20 -9.36 -2.43
CA ASP A 61 11.24 -8.99 -3.41
C ASP A 61 12.64 -8.98 -2.78
N ILE A 62 12.82 -8.33 -1.62
CA ILE A 62 14.14 -8.31 -0.97
C ILE A 62 14.53 -9.68 -0.41
N ILE A 63 13.58 -10.45 0.12
CA ILE A 63 13.84 -11.83 0.59
C ILE A 63 14.38 -12.69 -0.55
N ASP A 64 13.78 -12.58 -1.74
CA ASP A 64 14.21 -13.34 -2.92
C ASP A 64 15.58 -12.87 -3.44
N ARG A 65 15.88 -11.57 -3.39
CA ARG A 65 17.23 -11.04 -3.69
C ARG A 65 18.29 -11.56 -2.74
N ILE A 66 18.00 -11.60 -1.43
CA ILE A 66 18.90 -12.18 -0.42
C ILE A 66 19.16 -13.65 -0.76
N ARG A 67 18.10 -14.42 -1.09
CA ARG A 67 18.23 -15.84 -1.48
C ARG A 67 19.07 -16.03 -2.75
N ALA A 68 18.95 -15.12 -3.71
CA ALA A 68 19.68 -15.16 -4.98
C ALA A 68 21.18 -14.84 -4.82
N ASN A 69 21.59 -14.20 -3.71
CA ASN A 69 22.97 -13.83 -3.41
C ASN A 69 23.51 -14.54 -2.15
N PRO A 70 23.73 -15.88 -2.21
CA PRO A 70 24.22 -16.64 -1.07
C PRO A 70 25.62 -16.22 -0.62
N GLY A 71 26.44 -15.63 -1.51
CA GLY A 71 27.77 -15.13 -1.18
C GLY A 71 27.73 -13.96 -0.20
N ALA A 72 26.93 -12.93 -0.48
CA ALA A 72 26.73 -11.81 0.44
C ALA A 72 25.99 -12.22 1.71
N MET A 73 25.04 -13.15 1.58
CA MET A 73 24.36 -13.75 2.72
C MET A 73 25.36 -14.44 3.66
N ALA A 74 26.23 -15.31 3.15
CA ALA A 74 27.25 -15.98 3.96
C ALA A 74 28.26 -15.01 4.57
N ALA A 75 28.57 -13.90 3.87
CA ALA A 75 29.44 -12.84 4.36
C ALA A 75 28.78 -11.91 5.41
N GLY A 76 27.49 -12.08 5.70
CA GLY A 76 26.76 -11.32 6.72
C GLY A 76 26.37 -9.90 6.30
N VAL A 77 26.37 -9.59 4.99
CA VAL A 77 26.06 -8.25 4.48
C VAL A 77 24.63 -7.82 4.82
N TYR A 78 23.69 -8.78 4.86
CA TYR A 78 22.27 -8.53 5.15
C TYR A 78 21.92 -8.65 6.65
N ASP A 79 22.90 -8.85 7.55
CA ASP A 79 22.61 -9.24 8.93
C ASP A 79 21.94 -8.14 9.75
N ASN A 80 22.23 -6.87 9.45
CA ASN A 80 21.69 -5.71 10.15
C ASN A 80 21.61 -4.50 9.22
N ILE A 81 20.52 -4.42 8.46
CA ILE A 81 20.18 -3.27 7.63
C ILE A 81 19.13 -2.45 8.35
N ASP A 82 19.47 -1.21 8.70
CA ASP A 82 18.58 -0.33 9.44
C ASP A 82 17.51 0.35 8.57
N LEU A 83 16.65 1.15 9.20
CA LEU A 83 15.59 1.92 8.53
C LEU A 83 16.10 3.16 7.80
N SER A 84 17.39 3.50 7.93
CA SER A 84 17.93 4.69 7.29
C SER A 84 17.99 4.50 5.76
N PRO A 85 17.87 5.57 4.95
CA PRO A 85 18.15 5.46 3.53
C PRO A 85 19.59 4.95 3.33
N ASN A 86 19.79 3.85 2.61
CA ASN A 86 21.14 3.39 2.30
C ASN A 86 21.69 4.29 1.17
N PRO A 87 22.80 5.03 1.36
CA PRO A 87 23.33 5.86 0.31
C PRO A 87 23.88 5.01 -0.85
N SER A 88 23.91 5.64 -2.03
CA SER A 88 24.19 5.07 -3.35
C SER A 88 25.22 3.93 -3.37
N ALA A 89 24.77 2.74 -3.76
CA ALA A 89 25.65 1.68 -4.23
C ALA A 89 26.13 1.96 -5.66
N ALA A 90 27.22 1.32 -6.06
CA ALA A 90 27.66 1.29 -7.46
C ALA A 90 26.55 0.71 -8.35
N ASP A 91 26.37 1.25 -9.56
CA ASP A 91 25.43 0.67 -10.51
C ASP A 91 25.95 -0.69 -10.99
N CYS A 92 25.38 -1.77 -10.45
CA CYS A 92 25.76 -3.12 -10.80
C CYS A 92 25.20 -3.60 -12.13
N MET A 93 24.52 -2.73 -12.89
CA MET A 93 24.05 -3.02 -14.25
C MET A 93 25.04 -2.60 -15.34
N VAL A 94 26.17 -1.98 -14.97
CA VAL A 94 27.23 -1.57 -15.91
C VAL A 94 28.56 -2.26 -15.62
N PRO A 95 29.47 -2.38 -16.62
CA PRO A 95 30.82 -2.88 -16.37
C PRO A 95 31.68 -1.93 -15.52
N PRO A 96 32.59 -2.44 -14.68
CA PRO A 96 32.85 -3.87 -14.40
C PRO A 96 31.76 -4.51 -13.52
N ALA A 97 31.61 -5.84 -13.62
CA ALA A 97 30.63 -6.56 -12.81
C ALA A 97 30.93 -6.42 -11.30
N CYS A 98 29.89 -6.15 -10.52
CA CYS A 98 29.96 -6.05 -9.07
C CYS A 98 30.35 -7.39 -8.40
N THR A 99 31.05 -7.28 -7.29
CA THR A 99 31.19 -8.36 -6.31
C THR A 99 29.84 -8.69 -5.67
N THR A 100 29.74 -9.83 -5.00
CA THR A 100 28.51 -10.22 -4.29
C THR A 100 28.11 -9.19 -3.22
N ALA A 101 29.08 -8.57 -2.53
CA ALA A 101 28.80 -7.55 -1.53
C ALA A 101 28.28 -6.25 -2.16
N GLU A 102 28.90 -5.78 -3.24
CA GLU A 102 28.43 -4.57 -3.96
C GLU A 102 27.05 -4.78 -4.57
N MET A 103 26.77 -5.99 -5.09
CA MET A 103 25.44 -6.36 -5.58
C MET A 103 24.39 -6.32 -4.47
N ALA A 104 24.74 -6.76 -3.25
CA ALA A 104 23.85 -6.68 -2.10
C ALA A 104 23.53 -5.24 -1.71
N ASP A 105 24.54 -4.36 -1.67
CA ASP A 105 24.34 -2.94 -1.40
C ASP A 105 23.45 -2.28 -2.47
N TYR A 106 23.64 -2.64 -3.74
CA TYR A 106 22.81 -2.19 -4.86
C TYR A 106 21.36 -2.65 -4.72
N ASP A 107 21.14 -3.93 -4.43
CA ASP A 107 19.81 -4.48 -4.19
C ASP A 107 19.10 -3.81 -3.03
N ILE A 108 19.79 -3.60 -1.89
CA ILE A 108 19.24 -2.90 -0.72
C ILE A 108 18.91 -1.45 -1.07
N GLY A 109 19.77 -0.77 -1.82
CA GLY A 109 19.53 0.61 -2.28
C GLY A 109 18.30 0.72 -3.16
N GLN A 110 18.20 -0.12 -4.21
CA GLN A 110 17.04 -0.16 -5.10
C GLN A 110 15.74 -0.52 -4.38
N TRP A 111 15.83 -1.45 -3.43
CA TRP A 111 14.72 -1.86 -2.58
C TRP A 111 14.22 -0.69 -1.70
N LYS A 112 15.13 -0.03 -0.98
CA LYS A 112 14.81 1.15 -0.15
C LYS A 112 14.25 2.31 -0.98
N ASP A 113 14.83 2.57 -2.16
CA ASP A 113 14.29 3.57 -3.09
C ASP A 113 12.86 3.23 -3.52
N SER A 114 12.58 1.95 -3.79
CA SER A 114 11.24 1.49 -4.15
C SER A 114 10.23 1.71 -3.02
N LEU A 115 10.63 1.48 -1.76
CA LEU A 115 9.79 1.77 -0.60
C LEU A 115 9.38 3.24 -0.52
N THR A 116 10.32 4.16 -0.74
CA THR A 116 10.03 5.61 -0.68
C THR A 116 9.07 6.06 -1.80
N LYS A 117 9.07 5.36 -2.94
CA LYS A 117 8.21 5.66 -4.10
C LYS A 117 6.82 5.05 -3.95
N LEU A 118 6.73 3.84 -3.38
CA LEU A 118 5.49 3.07 -3.28
C LEU A 118 4.68 3.39 -2.02
N LEU A 119 5.37 3.74 -0.93
CA LEU A 119 4.77 3.94 0.38
C LEU A 119 5.05 5.36 0.89
N SER A 120 4.04 5.97 1.51
CA SER A 120 4.19 7.30 2.11
C SER A 120 5.17 7.23 3.29
N GLN A 121 6.35 7.85 3.14
CA GLN A 121 7.45 7.76 4.11
C GLN A 121 7.88 6.30 4.38
N GLY A 122 7.86 5.46 3.34
CA GLY A 122 8.29 4.07 3.42
C GLY A 122 9.74 3.91 3.85
N GLN A 123 9.99 3.12 4.88
CA GLN A 123 11.32 2.72 5.33
C GLN A 123 11.35 1.20 5.52
N GLY A 124 12.53 0.60 5.37
CA GLY A 124 12.69 -0.85 5.46
C GLY A 124 14.01 -1.23 6.10
N GLY A 125 13.97 -2.27 6.93
CA GLY A 125 15.13 -2.86 7.60
C GLY A 125 15.13 -4.37 7.47
N ILE A 126 16.32 -4.97 7.57
CA ILE A 126 16.57 -6.41 7.44
C ILE A 126 17.41 -6.82 8.65
N CYS A 127 17.05 -7.93 9.28
CA CYS A 127 17.80 -8.48 10.39
C CYS A 127 17.93 -9.99 10.26
N ARG A 128 19.13 -10.55 10.38
CA ARG A 128 19.32 -11.99 10.57
C ARG A 128 19.06 -12.34 12.04
N GLY A 129 17.79 -12.48 12.39
CA GLY A 129 17.35 -12.73 13.76
C GLY A 129 16.11 -11.92 14.10
N THR A 130 16.09 -11.33 15.29
CA THR A 130 14.90 -10.62 15.79
C THR A 130 14.98 -9.14 15.47
N LEU A 131 13.95 -8.62 14.79
CA LEU A 131 13.83 -7.20 14.42
C LEU A 131 12.72 -6.51 15.22
N THR A 132 13.02 -5.34 15.77
CA THR A 132 12.02 -4.38 16.27
C THR A 132 12.10 -3.09 15.48
N LEU A 133 10.94 -2.53 15.09
CA LEU A 133 10.88 -1.36 14.20
C LEU A 133 10.67 -0.03 14.95
N SER A 134 10.22 -0.07 16.21
CA SER A 134 9.99 1.14 17.01
C SER A 134 10.18 0.84 18.51
N PRO A 135 11.32 1.26 19.11
CA PRO A 135 12.52 1.76 18.46
C PRO A 135 13.18 0.71 17.56
N TYR A 136 13.98 1.15 16.59
CA TYR A 136 14.75 0.23 15.75
C TYR A 136 15.75 -0.55 16.59
N ALA A 137 15.70 -1.88 16.53
CA ALA A 137 16.75 -2.75 17.02
C ALA A 137 16.80 -4.05 16.21
N CYS A 138 18.00 -4.52 15.91
CA CYS A 138 18.24 -5.82 15.31
C CYS A 138 19.13 -6.64 16.25
N VAL A 139 18.60 -7.78 16.70
CA VAL A 139 19.36 -8.78 17.46
C VAL A 139 19.81 -9.85 16.46
N VAL A 140 21.05 -9.72 16.00
CA VAL A 140 21.66 -10.68 15.08
C VAL A 140 21.91 -11.98 15.83
N ASN A 141 21.48 -13.10 15.24
CA ASN A 141 21.79 -14.45 15.71
C ASN A 141 22.73 -15.11 14.69
N PRO A 142 24.06 -15.06 14.90
CA PRO A 142 25.02 -15.63 13.96
C PRO A 142 24.76 -17.13 13.80
N GLY A 143 24.50 -17.58 12.57
CA GLY A 143 24.16 -18.97 12.26
C GLY A 143 22.66 -19.29 12.22
N ALA A 144 21.78 -18.33 12.51
CA ALA A 144 20.36 -18.48 12.22
C ALA A 144 20.08 -18.38 10.71
N THR A 145 19.19 -19.24 10.21
CA THR A 145 18.60 -19.17 8.87
C THR A 145 17.41 -18.21 8.82
N LEU A 146 16.97 -17.72 9.97
CA LEU A 146 15.85 -16.79 10.07
C LEU A 146 16.31 -15.37 9.73
N PHE A 147 15.76 -14.83 8.66
CA PHE A 147 15.79 -13.42 8.31
C PHE A 147 14.44 -12.79 8.59
N THR A 148 14.46 -11.66 9.28
CA THR A 148 13.28 -10.83 9.54
C THR A 148 13.41 -9.54 8.76
N VAL A 149 12.45 -9.29 7.89
CA VAL A 149 12.34 -8.03 7.14
C VAL A 149 11.20 -7.23 7.73
N GLY A 150 11.44 -5.95 7.97
CA GLY A 150 10.44 -5.05 8.52
C GLY A 150 10.32 -3.79 7.69
N ILE A 151 9.10 -3.38 7.40
CA ILE A 151 8.77 -2.15 6.67
C ILE A 151 7.89 -1.28 7.55
N THR A 152 8.14 0.03 7.54
CA THR A 152 7.28 1.04 8.16
C THR A 152 6.82 2.06 7.12
N TRP A 153 5.62 2.59 7.29
CA TRP A 153 5.09 3.70 6.47
C TRP A 153 4.07 4.50 7.27
N VAL A 154 3.70 5.68 6.76
CA VAL A 154 2.69 6.54 7.39
C VAL A 154 1.39 6.49 6.60
N GLU A 155 0.28 6.27 7.31
CA GLU A 155 -1.06 6.22 6.73
C GLU A 155 -2.01 7.08 7.56
N HIS A 156 -2.43 8.24 7.03
CA HIS A 156 -3.27 9.20 7.77
C HIS A 156 -2.71 9.55 9.17
N ASP A 157 -1.42 9.91 9.24
CA ASP A 157 -0.71 10.24 10.48
C ASP A 157 -0.56 9.07 11.48
N LEU A 158 -0.93 7.85 11.08
CA LEU A 158 -0.66 6.64 11.83
C LEU A 158 0.60 5.95 11.30
N ASN A 159 1.49 5.58 12.21
CA ASN A 159 2.66 4.78 11.88
C ASN A 159 2.22 3.32 11.72
N MET A 160 2.37 2.82 10.50
CA MET A 160 2.10 1.45 10.13
C MET A 160 3.39 0.66 10.08
N ASN A 161 3.31 -0.63 10.40
CA ASN A 161 4.42 -1.55 10.28
C ASN A 161 3.98 -2.89 9.68
N LEU A 162 4.92 -3.56 9.05
CA LEU A 162 4.83 -4.93 8.58
C LEU A 162 6.13 -5.62 8.94
N THR A 163 6.06 -6.82 9.49
CA THR A 163 7.22 -7.68 9.72
C THR A 163 6.94 -9.04 9.09
N VAL A 164 7.92 -9.57 8.39
CA VAL A 164 7.86 -10.88 7.75
C VAL A 164 9.13 -11.64 8.11
N GLU A 165 8.92 -12.88 8.52
CA GLU A 165 9.97 -13.83 8.84
C GLU A 165 10.15 -14.81 7.67
N ALA A 166 11.40 -15.02 7.27
CA ALA A 166 11.78 -15.92 6.18
C ALA A 166 12.95 -16.82 6.60
N GLN A 167 12.83 -18.12 6.30
CA GLN A 167 13.93 -19.07 6.45
C GLN A 167 14.69 -19.13 5.13
N LEU A 168 15.97 -18.78 5.14
CA LEU A 168 16.87 -18.73 3.96
C LEU A 168 18.06 -19.67 4.11
#